data_AF-A0A4Q2XTG7-F1
#
_entry.id   AF-A0A4Q2XTG7-F1
#
_cell.length_a   1.000
_cell.length_b   1.000
_cell.length_c   1.000
_cell.angle_alpha   90.00
_cell.angle_beta   90.00
_cell.angle_gamma   90.00
#
_symmetry.space_group_name_H-M   'P 1'
#
loop_
_entity.id
_entity.type
_entity.pdbx_description
1 polymer ?
#
loop_
_entity_poly.entity_id
_entity_poly.type
_entity_poly.pdbx_seq_one_letter_code
_entity_poly.pdbx_strand_id
1 'polypeptide(L)'
;MRQRLVAWQELIGKFYNGEIMAAYATGNRFSGSPIGPLFNPINRHINRHLGAMCCGAYTEKPYSRKLLGFLCKNPRGFDPVDYRIG
;
A
#
# COMPACT_ATOMS: atom_id res chain seq x y z
N MET A 1 -22.93 0.04 -5.58
CA MET A 1 -22.08 -0.33 -6.75
C MET A 1 -21.15 0.80 -7.19
N ARG A 2 -21.62 2.03 -7.44
CA ARG A 2 -20.74 3.16 -7.83
C ARG A 2 -19.56 3.38 -6.87
N GLN A 3 -19.81 3.39 -5.56
CA GLN A 3 -18.76 3.61 -4.55
C GLN A 3 -17.65 2.55 -4.60
N ARG A 4 -18.02 1.26 -4.76
CA ARG A 4 -17.05 0.16 -4.93
C ARG A 4 -16.14 0.34 -6.14
N LEU A 5 -16.71 0.74 -7.28
CA LEU A 5 -15.95 0.97 -8.51
C LEU A 5 -14.99 2.15 -8.37
N VAL A 6 -15.44 3.25 -7.76
CA VAL A 6 -14.57 4.40 -7.45
C VAL A 6 -13.45 3.98 -6.50
N ALA A 7 -13.77 3.23 -5.45
CA ALA A 7 -12.79 2.69 -4.52
C ALA A 7 -11.73 1.81 -5.19
N TRP A 8 -12.17 0.99 -6.13
CA TRP A 8 -11.31 0.12 -6.91
C TRP A 8 -10.43 0.93 -7.88
N GLN A 9 -11.01 1.91 -8.59
CA GLN A 9 -10.26 2.80 -9.48
C GLN A 9 -9.21 3.61 -8.72
N GLU A 10 -9.52 4.10 -7.52
CA GLU A 10 -8.52 4.75 -6.67
C GLU A 10 -7.36 3.80 -6.36
N LEU A 11 -7.64 2.58 -5.89
CA LEU A 11 -6.61 1.57 -5.60
C LEU A 11 -5.72 1.30 -6.82
N ILE A 12 -6.32 1.09 -7.98
CA ILE A 12 -5.62 0.86 -9.25
C ILE A 12 -4.80 2.09 -9.65
N GLY A 13 -5.34 3.30 -9.48
CA GLY A 13 -4.61 4.54 -9.71
C GLY A 13 -3.35 4.64 -8.85
N LYS A 14 -3.45 4.29 -7.55
CA LYS A 14 -2.29 4.23 -6.65
C LYS A 14 -1.25 3.20 -7.09
N PHE A 15 -1.71 2.09 -7.65
CA PHE A 15 -0.84 1.04 -8.18
C PHE A 15 -0.07 1.53 -9.41
N TYR A 16 -0.77 2.02 -10.44
CA TYR A 16 -0.14 2.48 -11.68
C TYR A 16 0.71 3.75 -11.49
N ASN A 17 0.34 4.62 -10.56
CA ASN A 17 1.13 5.79 -10.18
C ASN A 17 2.38 5.46 -9.34
N GLY A 18 2.63 4.17 -9.03
CA GLY A 18 3.80 3.72 -8.28
C GLY A 18 3.74 3.94 -6.76
N GLU A 19 2.69 4.57 -6.23
CA GLU A 19 2.56 4.88 -4.79
C GLU A 19 2.56 3.63 -3.91
N ILE A 20 1.92 2.55 -4.37
CA ILE A 20 1.87 1.28 -3.64
C ILE A 20 3.24 0.62 -3.61
N MET A 21 3.98 0.70 -4.71
CA MET A 21 5.31 0.08 -4.84
C MET A 21 6.37 0.86 -4.07
N ALA A 22 6.32 2.18 -4.07
CA ALA A 22 7.17 3.01 -3.22
C ALA A 22 6.95 2.69 -1.74
N ALA A 23 5.69 2.56 -1.30
CA ALA A 23 5.37 2.16 0.07
C ALA A 23 5.83 0.72 0.39
N TYR A 24 5.75 -0.20 -0.57
CA TYR A 24 6.25 -1.57 -0.41
C TYR A 24 7.79 -1.59 -0.29
N ALA A 25 8.50 -0.81 -1.11
CA ALA A 25 9.94 -0.64 -1.03
C ALA A 25 10.38 -0.09 0.33
N THR A 26 9.60 0.86 0.89
CA THR A 26 9.78 1.30 2.27
C THR A 26 9.74 0.13 3.25
N GLY A 27 8.67 -0.67 3.21
CA GLY A 27 8.50 -1.82 4.11
C GLY A 27 9.65 -2.82 4.01
N ASN A 28 10.11 -3.12 2.79
CA ASN A 28 11.24 -4.02 2.55
C ASN A 28 12.56 -3.47 3.08
N ARG A 29 12.82 -2.16 2.95
CA ARG A 29 14.02 -1.52 3.52
C ARG A 29 14.08 -1.70 5.04
N PHE A 30 12.95 -1.57 5.75
CA PHE A 30 12.92 -1.80 7.19
C PHE A 30 13.05 -3.28 7.55
N SER A 31 12.42 -4.19 6.80
CA SER A 31 12.57 -5.65 7.01
C SER A 31 14.02 -6.12 6.87
N GLY A 32 14.78 -5.55 5.95
CA GLY A 32 16.20 -5.90 5.72
C GLY A 32 17.19 -5.26 6.69
N SER A 33 16.71 -4.41 7.61
CA SER A 33 17.57 -3.71 8.58
C SER A 33 17.73 -4.51 9.89
N PRO A 34 18.69 -4.16 10.76
CA PRO A 34 18.86 -4.82 12.07
C PRO A 34 17.60 -4.79 12.97
N ILE A 35 16.69 -3.85 12.73
CA ILE A 35 15.40 -3.73 13.44
C ILE A 35 14.26 -4.48 12.73
N GLY A 36 14.53 -5.18 11.63
CA GLY A 36 13.55 -5.91 10.81
C GLY A 36 12.58 -6.83 11.57
N PRO A 37 13.03 -7.62 12.58
CA PRO A 37 12.14 -8.46 13.38
C PRO A 37 11.01 -7.68 14.07
N LEU A 38 11.25 -6.42 14.47
CA LEU A 38 10.24 -5.55 15.07
C LEU A 38 9.19 -5.07 14.05
N PHE A 39 9.58 -4.96 12.78
CA PHE A 39 8.71 -4.49 11.69
C PHE A 39 7.95 -5.62 10.98
N ASN A 40 8.36 -6.88 11.15
CA ASN A 40 7.70 -8.03 10.53
C ASN A 40 6.18 -8.14 10.82
N PRO A 41 5.70 -7.96 12.07
CA PRO A 41 4.26 -7.98 12.34
C PRO A 41 3.50 -6.85 11.62
N ILE A 42 4.11 -5.66 11.55
CA ILE A 42 3.55 -4.49 10.87
C ILE A 42 3.44 -4.76 9.37
N ASN A 43 4.51 -5.28 8.74
CA ASN A 43 4.50 -5.62 7.32
C ASN A 43 3.50 -6.72 7.00
N ARG A 44 3.36 -7.74 7.86
CA ARG A 44 2.33 -8.78 7.72
C ARG A 44 0.92 -8.19 7.74
N HIS A 45 0.65 -7.27 8.69
CA HIS A 45 -0.64 -6.60 8.81
C HIS A 45 -0.96 -5.76 7.56
N ILE A 46 -0.01 -4.97 7.08
CA ILE A 46 -0.15 -4.16 5.86
C ILE A 46 -0.42 -5.06 4.65
N ASN A 47 0.38 -6.12 4.45
CA ASN A 47 0.24 -7.04 3.32
C ASN A 47 -1.12 -7.75 3.33
N ARG A 48 -1.65 -8.12 4.51
CA ARG A 48 -2.99 -8.69 4.65
C ARG A 48 -4.07 -7.71 4.17
N HIS A 49 -3.99 -6.44 4.57
CA HIS A 49 -4.96 -5.43 4.14
C HIS A 49 -4.87 -5.12 2.65
N LEU A 50 -3.66 -4.98 2.11
CA LEU A 50 -3.44 -4.74 0.69
C LEU A 50 -3.91 -5.92 -0.17
N GLY A 51 -3.53 -7.15 0.18
CA GLY A 51 -3.97 -8.36 -0.52
C GLY A 51 -5.49 -8.51 -0.52
N ALA A 52 -6.14 -8.28 0.62
CA ALA A 52 -7.60 -8.26 0.69
C ALA A 52 -8.21 -7.20 -0.23
N MET A 53 -7.66 -5.98 -0.22
CA MET A 53 -8.06 -4.88 -1.10
C MET A 53 -7.99 -5.28 -2.57
N CYS A 54 -6.91 -5.91 -3.01
CA CYS A 54 -6.71 -6.41 -4.38
C CYS A 54 -7.69 -7.55 -4.76
N CYS A 55 -8.16 -8.34 -3.82
CA CYS A 55 -9.21 -9.33 -4.07
C CYS A 55 -10.62 -8.71 -4.11
N GLY A 56 -10.74 -7.37 -4.06
CA GLY A 56 -12.01 -6.66 -4.02
C GLY A 56 -12.73 -6.73 -2.66
N ALA A 57 -12.08 -7.33 -1.65
CA ALA A 57 -12.51 -7.32 -0.26
C ALA A 57 -11.89 -6.11 0.45
N TYR A 58 -12.57 -5.50 1.42
CA TYR A 58 -12.03 -4.36 2.18
C TYR A 58 -11.72 -3.08 1.37
N THR A 59 -11.95 -3.06 0.06
CA THR A 59 -11.78 -1.87 -0.81
C THR A 59 -12.67 -0.71 -0.36
N GLU A 60 -13.82 -1.02 0.24
CA GLU A 60 -14.74 -0.04 0.85
C GLU A 60 -14.49 0.17 2.36
N LYS A 61 -13.62 -0.62 3.02
CA LYS A 61 -13.39 -0.48 4.46
C LYS A 61 -12.62 0.81 4.75
N PRO A 62 -13.16 1.73 5.58
CA PRO A 62 -12.50 3.01 5.86
C PRO A 62 -11.10 2.87 6.44
N TYR A 63 -10.89 1.89 7.33
CA TYR A 63 -9.59 1.61 7.92
C TYR A 63 -8.54 1.25 6.86
N SER A 64 -8.82 0.28 5.99
CA SER A 64 -7.88 -0.17 4.97
C SER A 64 -7.50 0.96 4.01
N ARG A 65 -8.48 1.78 3.61
CA ARG A 65 -8.25 2.95 2.75
C ARG A 65 -7.37 4.00 3.43
N LYS A 66 -7.64 4.32 4.70
CA LYS A 66 -6.83 5.28 5.48
C LYS A 66 -5.42 4.75 5.68
N LEU A 67 -5.26 3.47 5.99
CA LEU A 67 -3.96 2.82 6.14
C LEU A 67 -3.17 2.92 4.83
N LEU A 68 -3.75 2.53 3.70
CA LEU A 68 -3.09 2.62 2.40
C LEU A 68 -2.72 4.07 2.05
N GLY A 69 -3.65 5.01 2.23
CA GLY A 69 -3.39 6.43 1.99
C GLY A 69 -2.27 7.00 2.86
N PHE A 70 -2.17 6.57 4.11
CA PHE A 70 -1.08 6.95 5.01
C PHE A 70 0.27 6.42 4.50
N LEU A 71 0.33 5.15 4.10
CA LEU A 71 1.56 4.52 3.61
C LEU A 71 2.05 5.17 2.31
N CYS A 72 1.15 5.39 1.35
CA CYS A 72 1.46 6.04 0.08
C CYS A 72 1.93 7.50 0.25
N LYS A 73 1.42 8.23 1.24
CA LYS A 73 1.88 9.60 1.55
C LYS A 73 3.25 9.65 2.22
N ASN A 74 3.74 8.53 2.76
CA ASN A 74 4.98 8.48 3.54
C ASN A 74 5.93 7.38 3.04
N PRO A 75 6.41 7.44 1.78
CA PRO A 75 7.26 6.39 1.21
C PRO A 75 8.73 6.44 1.70
N ARG A 76 9.04 7.30 2.69
CA ARG A 76 10.35 7.40 3.39
C ARG A 76 11.57 7.31 2.46
N GLY A 77 11.59 8.17 1.43
CA GLY A 77 12.71 8.33 0.51
C GLY A 77 12.64 7.49 -0.77
N PHE A 78 11.54 6.79 -1.01
CA PHE A 78 11.23 6.19 -2.31
C PHE A 78 10.23 7.09 -3.06
N ASP A 79 10.57 7.55 -4.26
CA ASP A 79 9.65 8.38 -5.06
C ASP A 79 8.68 7.47 -5.82
N PRO A 80 7.34 7.63 -5.67
CA PRO A 80 6.36 6.91 -6.49
C PRO A 80 6.63 6.96 -8.00
N VAL A 81 7.21 8.06 -8.51
CA VAL A 81 7.53 8.22 -9.93
C VAL A 81 8.48 7.14 -10.43
N ASP A 82 9.44 6.71 -9.59
CA ASP A 82 10.40 5.65 -9.93
C ASP A 82 9.75 4.27 -10.10
N TYR A 83 8.52 4.10 -9.60
CA TYR A 83 7.76 2.86 -9.64
C TYR A 83 6.50 2.94 -10.50
N ARG A 84 6.35 4.02 -11.28
CA ARG A 84 5.19 4.20 -12.14
C ARG A 84 5.17 3.13 -13.23
N ILE A 85 3.99 2.60 -13.53
CA ILE A 85 3.78 1.64 -14.62
C ILE A 85 3.03 2.40 -15.72
N GLY A 86 3.71 2.77 -16.80
CA GLY A 86 3.12 3.48 -17.94
C GLY A 86 4.15 4.05 -18.89
#